data_AF-A0ABD7TIP4-F1
#
_entry.id   AF-A0ABD7TIP4-F1
#
_cell.length_a   1.000
_cell.length_b   1.000
_cell.length_c   1.000
_cell.angle_alpha   90.00
_cell.angle_beta   90.00
_cell.angle_gamma   90.00
#
_symmetry.space_group_name_H-M   'P 1'
#
loop_
_entity.id
_entity.type
_entity.pdbx_description
1 polymer ?
#
loop_
_entity_poly.entity_id
_entity_poly.type
_entity_poly.pdbx_seq_one_letter_code
_entity_poly.pdbx_strand_id
1 'polypeptide(L)'
;MTDKQIYELAIDDLACCGVWYFPMDESAEDELTVRPLIDKETCTDAQIIVRASFVGGDGSSYLGYLYWDGGGEVEYLKPVILLEDGSFVTLWNGMVEPSWADYSARAQELRNGLPFSYISDSLLELPEISGRLEGLYYLDGNHISWVS
;
A
#
# COMPACT_ATOMS: atom_id res chain seq x y z
N MET A 1 -21.01 3.13 -3.82
CA MET A 1 -19.81 3.27 -2.95
C MET A 1 -19.32 4.69 -3.11
N THR A 2 -18.70 5.23 -2.08
CA THR A 2 -18.38 6.66 -1.97
C THR A 2 -16.88 6.84 -2.05
N ASP A 3 -16.47 7.95 -2.66
CA ASP A 3 -15.11 8.48 -2.63
C ASP A 3 -14.58 8.52 -1.20
N LYS A 4 -13.27 8.32 -1.06
CA LYS A 4 -12.55 8.41 0.22
C LYS A 4 -11.22 9.10 0.02
N GLN A 5 -10.68 9.65 1.11
CA GLN A 5 -9.29 10.05 1.14
C GLN A 5 -8.41 8.80 1.33
N ILE A 6 -7.26 8.71 0.66
CA ILE A 6 -6.39 7.53 0.70
C ILE A 6 -5.97 7.15 2.13
N TYR A 7 -5.76 8.13 3.01
CA TYR A 7 -5.39 7.92 4.42
C TYR A 7 -6.56 7.48 5.31
N GLU A 8 -7.80 7.53 4.79
CA GLU A 8 -9.01 7.06 5.47
C GLU A 8 -9.43 5.66 5.00
N LEU A 9 -8.66 5.07 4.07
CA LEU A 9 -8.93 3.74 3.56
C LEU A 9 -8.65 2.70 4.65
N ALA A 10 -9.65 1.87 4.95
CA ALA A 10 -9.60 0.86 6.01
C ALA A 10 -9.61 -0.56 5.45
N ILE A 11 -9.34 -1.52 6.33
CA ILE A 11 -9.37 -2.96 6.01
C ILE A 11 -10.72 -3.38 5.40
N ASP A 12 -11.83 -2.87 5.94
CA ASP A 12 -13.17 -3.19 5.44
C ASP A 12 -13.41 -2.65 4.01
N ASP A 13 -12.81 -1.52 3.66
CA ASP A 13 -12.89 -0.96 2.31
C ASP A 13 -12.16 -1.85 1.31
N LEU A 14 -10.97 -2.31 1.67
CA LEU A 14 -10.20 -3.27 0.88
C LEU A 14 -10.91 -4.62 0.79
N ALA A 15 -11.55 -5.08 1.86
CA ALA A 15 -12.31 -6.32 1.86
C ALA A 15 -13.51 -6.23 0.89
N CYS A 16 -14.20 -5.09 0.86
CA CYS A 16 -15.31 -4.80 -0.04
C CYS A 16 -14.85 -4.65 -1.51
N CYS A 17 -13.77 -3.89 -1.74
CA CYS A 17 -13.21 -3.59 -3.04
C CYS A 17 -11.68 -3.71 -3.03
N GLY A 18 -11.16 -4.68 -3.79
CA GLY A 18 -9.72 -4.93 -3.85
C GLY A 18 -8.95 -4.01 -4.79
N VAL A 19 -9.62 -3.13 -5.55
CA VAL A 19 -8.96 -2.19 -6.47
C VAL A 19 -9.59 -0.82 -6.32
N TRP A 20 -8.74 0.20 -6.19
CA TRP A 20 -9.14 1.60 -6.12
C TRP A 20 -8.25 2.43 -7.03
N TYR A 21 -8.70 3.61 -7.44
CA TYR A 21 -7.96 4.50 -8.32
C TYR A 21 -8.07 5.95 -7.88
N PHE A 22 -7.09 6.75 -8.27
CA PHE A 22 -7.10 8.21 -8.13
C PHE A 22 -7.81 8.81 -9.35
N PRO A 23 -9.06 9.32 -9.21
CA PRO A 23 -9.79 9.91 -10.32
C PRO A 23 -9.09 11.18 -10.82
N MET A 24 -9.00 11.31 -12.15
CA MET A 24 -8.40 12.46 -12.84
C MET A 24 -9.42 13.52 -13.25
N ASP A 25 -10.65 13.41 -12.75
CA ASP A 25 -11.78 14.29 -13.08
C ASP A 25 -12.04 15.35 -12.00
N GLU A 26 -12.77 16.41 -12.36
CA GLU A 26 -13.07 17.55 -11.48
C GLU A 26 -14.04 17.22 -10.34
N SER A 27 -14.58 15.98 -10.27
CA SER A 27 -15.47 15.60 -9.17
C SER A 27 -14.72 15.04 -7.96
N ALA A 28 -13.41 14.79 -8.09
CA ALA A 28 -12.54 14.51 -6.96
C ALA A 28 -12.48 15.71 -6.02
N GLU A 29 -12.37 15.47 -4.71
CA GLU A 29 -12.15 16.57 -3.76
C GLU A 29 -10.74 17.14 -3.95
N ASP A 30 -9.74 16.26 -4.10
CA ASP A 30 -8.33 16.58 -4.29
C ASP A 30 -7.52 15.39 -4.88
N GLU A 31 -6.20 15.53 -4.95
CA GLU A 31 -5.25 14.53 -5.47
C GLU A 31 -5.12 13.26 -4.60
N LEU A 32 -5.73 13.26 -3.41
CA LEU A 32 -5.66 12.19 -2.42
C LEU A 32 -6.96 11.39 -2.37
N THR A 33 -7.97 11.85 -3.11
CA THR A 33 -9.23 11.17 -3.33
C THR A 33 -9.02 9.86 -4.08
N VAL A 34 -9.64 8.78 -3.60
CA VAL A 34 -9.68 7.47 -4.25
C VAL A 34 -11.10 6.97 -4.39
N ARG A 35 -11.33 6.21 -5.46
CA ARG A 35 -12.60 5.58 -5.80
C ARG A 35 -12.44 4.09 -6.03
N PRO A 36 -13.42 3.26 -5.64
CA PRO A 36 -13.37 1.83 -5.93
C PRO A 36 -13.48 1.62 -7.44
N LEU A 37 -12.56 0.85 -8.00
CA LEU A 37 -12.57 0.49 -9.42
C LEU A 37 -13.41 -0.77 -9.60
N ILE A 38 -14.58 -0.63 -10.23
CA ILE A 38 -15.49 -1.74 -10.53
C ILE A 38 -15.27 -2.25 -11.95
N ASP A 39 -14.91 -1.36 -12.87
CA ASP A 39 -14.69 -1.66 -14.27
C ASP A 39 -13.42 -0.97 -14.79
N LYS A 40 -12.54 -1.75 -15.40
CA LYS A 40 -11.21 -1.36 -15.87
C LYS A 40 -11.26 -0.27 -16.94
N GLU A 41 -12.31 -0.24 -17.76
CA GLU A 41 -12.46 0.74 -18.85
C GLU A 41 -12.52 2.20 -18.35
N THR A 42 -12.74 2.40 -17.04
CA THR A 42 -12.84 3.72 -16.41
C THR A 42 -11.48 4.35 -16.07
N CYS A 43 -10.37 3.61 -16.16
CA CYS A 43 -9.13 3.96 -15.46
C CYS A 43 -7.85 3.72 -16.29
N THR A 44 -7.85 4.00 -17.59
CA THR A 44 -6.66 3.75 -18.44
C THR A 44 -5.46 4.63 -18.11
N ASP A 45 -5.69 5.85 -17.60
CA ASP A 45 -4.64 6.86 -17.38
C ASP A 45 -4.52 7.30 -15.91
N ALA A 46 -5.18 6.59 -14.99
CA ALA A 46 -5.17 6.92 -13.57
C ALA A 46 -4.29 5.95 -12.77
N GLN A 47 -3.65 6.47 -11.71
CA GLN A 47 -2.93 5.63 -10.77
C GLN A 47 -3.92 4.73 -10.03
N ILE A 48 -3.56 3.46 -9.89
CA ILE A 48 -4.37 2.44 -9.22
C ILE A 48 -3.65 1.98 -7.95
N ILE A 49 -4.41 1.63 -6.93
CA ILE A 49 -3.95 0.79 -5.82
C ILE A 49 -4.66 -0.56 -5.86
N VAL A 50 -3.92 -1.61 -5.54
CA VAL A 50 -4.43 -2.99 -5.50
C VAL A 50 -4.21 -3.56 -4.12
N ARG A 51 -5.24 -4.20 -3.59
CA ARG A 51 -5.20 -4.93 -2.32
C ARG A 51 -4.10 -5.97 -2.35
N ALA A 52 -3.35 -6.03 -1.25
CA ALA A 52 -2.29 -7.00 -1.05
C ALA A 52 -2.36 -7.58 0.36
N SER A 53 -1.97 -8.85 0.44
CA SER A 53 -1.72 -9.55 1.69
C SER A 53 -0.24 -9.47 2.03
N PHE A 54 0.05 -9.31 3.32
CA PHE A 54 1.39 -9.29 3.88
C PHE A 54 1.50 -10.36 4.95
N VAL A 55 2.54 -11.19 4.89
CA VAL A 55 2.78 -12.29 5.82
C VAL A 55 4.15 -12.12 6.46
N GLY A 56 4.18 -11.98 7.77
CA GLY A 56 5.42 -11.83 8.55
C GLY A 56 6.20 -13.12 8.66
N GLY A 57 7.48 -13.02 8.99
CA GLY A 57 8.36 -14.16 9.24
C GLY A 57 7.92 -15.03 10.43
N ASP A 58 7.11 -14.48 11.33
CA ASP A 58 6.46 -15.16 12.44
C ASP A 58 5.11 -15.81 12.08
N GLY A 59 4.66 -15.65 10.82
CA GLY A 59 3.38 -16.16 10.33
C GLY A 59 2.19 -15.23 10.59
N SER A 60 2.41 -14.04 11.16
CA SER A 60 1.38 -13.00 11.25
C SER A 60 0.92 -12.58 9.85
N SER A 61 -0.35 -12.16 9.72
CA SER A 61 -0.93 -11.77 8.43
C SER A 61 -1.63 -10.42 8.55
N TYR A 62 -1.42 -9.59 7.54
CA TYR A 62 -1.95 -8.23 7.46
C TYR A 62 -2.52 -7.95 6.07
N LEU A 63 -3.44 -7.00 6.02
CA LEU A 63 -4.03 -6.50 4.78
C LEU A 63 -3.56 -5.08 4.52
N GLY A 64 -3.36 -4.77 3.25
CA GLY A 64 -2.98 -3.44 2.83
C GLY A 64 -3.07 -3.33 1.32
N TYR A 65 -2.28 -2.43 0.74
CA TYR A 65 -2.31 -2.20 -0.69
C TYR A 65 -0.94 -1.84 -1.25
N LEU A 66 -0.83 -1.97 -2.58
CA LEU A 66 0.30 -1.52 -3.38
C LEU A 66 -0.20 -0.49 -4.39
N TYR A 67 0.61 0.53 -4.66
CA TYR A 67 0.47 1.34 -5.87
C TYR A 67 0.85 0.45 -7.06
N TRP A 68 -0.08 0.26 -7.97
CA TRP A 68 0.12 -0.65 -9.08
C TRP A 68 1.02 -0.01 -10.13
N ASP A 69 2.15 -0.64 -10.41
CA ASP A 69 3.14 -0.18 -11.40
C ASP A 69 3.59 -1.29 -12.38
N GLY A 70 3.21 -2.54 -12.14
CA GLY A 70 3.63 -3.68 -12.98
C GLY A 70 5.13 -4.05 -12.89
N GLY A 71 6.00 -3.13 -12.43
CA GLY A 71 7.45 -3.30 -12.35
C GLY A 71 7.99 -3.97 -11.08
N GLY A 72 7.20 -3.99 -9.99
CA GLY A 72 7.53 -4.77 -8.78
C GLY A 72 8.53 -4.12 -7.82
N GLU A 73 9.15 -2.99 -8.17
CA GLU A 73 10.12 -2.30 -7.31
C GLU A 73 9.43 -1.51 -6.19
N VAL A 74 10.01 -1.54 -4.97
CA VAL A 74 9.37 -1.00 -3.76
C VAL A 74 9.07 0.50 -3.84
N GLU A 75 9.89 1.28 -4.54
CA GLU A 75 9.71 2.73 -4.71
C GLU A 75 8.49 3.09 -5.58
N TYR A 76 8.10 2.18 -6.49
CA TYR A 76 6.91 2.34 -7.32
C TYR A 76 5.69 1.71 -6.67
N LEU A 77 5.87 0.53 -6.04
CA LEU A 77 4.79 -0.17 -5.34
C LEU A 77 4.32 0.53 -4.07
N LYS A 78 5.20 1.30 -3.43
CA LYS A 78 4.99 2.04 -2.17
C LYS A 78 4.05 1.27 -1.20
N PRO A 79 4.45 0.08 -0.73
CA PRO A 79 3.55 -0.81 -0.02
C PRO A 79 3.03 -0.18 1.27
N VAL A 80 1.75 -0.36 1.57
CA VAL A 80 1.11 0.13 2.79
C VAL A 80 0.42 -1.03 3.50
N ILE A 81 0.65 -1.16 4.81
CA ILE A 81 -0.07 -2.09 5.69
C ILE A 81 -1.07 -1.31 6.54
N LEU A 82 -2.34 -1.74 6.55
CA LEU A 82 -3.39 -1.16 7.37
C LEU A 82 -3.55 -1.93 8.68
N LEU A 83 -3.92 -1.21 9.75
CA LEU A 83 -4.11 -1.76 11.08
C LEU A 83 -5.57 -1.60 11.52
N GLU A 84 -6.01 -2.49 12.42
CA GLU A 84 -7.40 -2.53 12.92
C GLU A 84 -7.81 -1.27 13.70
N ASP A 85 -6.85 -0.53 14.23
CA ASP A 85 -7.08 0.74 14.94
C ASP A 85 -7.22 1.94 13.98
N GLY A 86 -7.19 1.70 12.67
CA GLY A 86 -7.27 2.71 11.62
C GLY A 86 -5.93 3.38 11.31
N SER A 87 -4.85 3.04 12.02
CA SER A 87 -3.50 3.47 11.65
C SER A 87 -2.93 2.64 10.51
N PHE A 88 -1.83 3.09 9.91
CA PHE A 88 -1.18 2.41 8.82
C PHE A 88 0.34 2.60 8.87
N VAL A 89 1.06 1.73 8.15
CA VAL A 89 2.51 1.83 7.95
C VAL A 89 2.81 1.92 6.47
N THR A 90 3.51 2.98 6.05
CA THR A 90 4.08 3.06 4.70
C THR A 90 5.50 2.48 4.70
N LEU A 91 5.71 1.49 3.83
CA LEU A 91 6.99 0.80 3.72
C LEU A 91 7.94 1.55 2.80
N TRP A 92 7.49 2.59 2.09
CA TRP A 92 8.33 3.52 1.32
C TRP A 92 8.20 4.95 1.83
N ASN A 93 9.33 5.60 2.12
CA ASN A 93 9.38 6.91 2.79
C ASN A 93 10.09 7.99 1.94
N GLY A 94 10.31 7.73 0.64
CA GLY A 94 10.96 8.68 -0.26
C GLY A 94 12.41 8.95 0.16
N MET A 95 12.83 10.22 0.17
CA MET A 95 14.22 10.63 0.49
C MET A 95 14.50 10.78 1.99
N VAL A 96 13.53 10.48 2.85
CA VAL A 96 13.66 10.65 4.30
C VAL A 96 13.96 9.29 4.93
N GLU A 97 15.08 9.20 5.67
CA GLU A 97 15.38 8.02 6.48
C GLU A 97 14.29 7.83 7.55
N PRO A 98 13.55 6.72 7.53
CA PRO A 98 12.40 6.53 8.39
C PRO A 98 12.82 5.98 9.76
N SER A 99 12.00 6.26 10.77
CA SER A 99 12.15 5.65 12.09
C SER A 99 10.87 4.97 12.52
N TRP A 100 11.00 3.74 13.02
CA TRP A 100 9.87 3.06 13.69
C TRP A 100 9.31 3.86 14.86
N ALA A 101 10.11 4.72 15.50
CA ALA A 101 9.66 5.56 16.60
C ALA A 101 8.63 6.63 16.18
N ASP A 102 8.52 6.93 14.88
CA ASP A 102 7.54 7.89 14.35
C ASP A 102 6.13 7.29 14.23
N TYR A 103 6.02 5.96 14.33
CA TYR A 103 4.77 5.22 14.24
C TYR A 103 4.12 4.99 15.62
N SER A 104 2.81 4.70 15.62
CA SER A 104 2.07 4.32 16.82
C SER A 104 2.66 3.05 17.48
N ALA A 105 2.40 2.85 18.77
CA ALA A 105 2.87 1.64 19.46
C ALA A 105 2.38 0.35 18.77
N ARG A 106 1.14 0.34 18.26
CA ARG A 106 0.58 -0.78 17.51
C ARG A 106 1.29 -1.01 16.18
N ALA A 107 1.60 0.06 15.45
CA ALA A 107 2.38 -0.02 14.21
C ALA A 107 3.82 -0.47 14.44
N GLN A 108 4.43 -0.11 15.58
CA GLN A 108 5.77 -0.60 15.94
C GLN A 108 5.82 -2.11 16.18
N GLU A 109 4.70 -2.75 16.54
CA GLU A 109 4.65 -4.20 16.72
C GLU A 109 4.89 -4.97 15.40
N LEU A 110 4.55 -4.37 14.24
CA LEU A 110 4.84 -4.93 12.91
C LEU A 110 6.33 -5.19 12.69
N ARG A 111 7.19 -4.41 13.35
CA ARG A 111 8.64 -4.58 13.27
C ARG A 111 9.09 -6.00 13.61
N ASN A 112 8.41 -6.64 14.57
CA ASN A 112 8.74 -8.00 14.99
C ASN A 112 8.34 -9.07 13.95
N GLY A 113 7.44 -8.72 13.03
CA GLY A 113 7.00 -9.60 11.93
C GLY A 113 7.92 -9.53 10.70
N LEU A 114 8.90 -8.61 10.66
CA LEU A 114 9.82 -8.53 9.54
C LEU A 114 10.68 -9.81 9.40
N PRO A 115 11.04 -10.18 8.17
CA PRO A 115 10.63 -9.56 6.91
C PRO A 115 9.24 -10.03 6.45
N PHE A 116 8.51 -9.14 5.77
CA PHE A 116 7.19 -9.45 5.21
C PHE A 116 7.31 -10.02 3.80
N SER A 117 6.63 -11.12 3.52
CA SER A 117 6.31 -11.52 2.15
C SER A 117 4.98 -10.87 1.76
N TYR A 118 4.87 -10.33 0.54
CA TYR A 118 3.62 -9.74 0.07
C TYR A 118 3.17 -10.35 -1.24
N ILE A 119 1.86 -10.38 -1.44
CA ILE A 119 1.20 -10.83 -2.68
C ILE A 119 -0.02 -9.93 -2.91
N SER A 120 -0.10 -9.28 -4.08
CA SER A 120 -1.28 -8.52 -4.50
C SER A 120 -2.33 -9.42 -5.15
N ASP A 121 -3.61 -9.07 -5.03
CA ASP A 121 -4.63 -9.84 -5.72
C ASP A 121 -4.58 -9.62 -7.24
N SER A 122 -4.81 -10.70 -8.00
CA SER A 122 -5.07 -10.58 -9.44
C SER A 122 -6.53 -10.20 -9.67
N LEU A 123 -6.78 -8.91 -9.92
CA LEU A 123 -8.11 -8.33 -10.10
C LEU A 123 -8.13 -7.45 -11.36
N LEU A 124 -9.26 -7.44 -12.09
CA LEU A 124 -9.43 -6.60 -13.29
C LEU A 124 -8.31 -6.77 -14.33
N GLU A 125 -7.87 -8.02 -14.52
CA GLU A 125 -6.74 -8.38 -15.40
C GLU A 125 -5.39 -7.74 -15.03
N LEU A 126 -5.29 -7.14 -13.84
CA LEU A 126 -4.01 -6.78 -13.26
C LEU A 126 -3.36 -8.09 -12.78
N PRO A 127 -2.15 -8.43 -13.26
CA PRO A 127 -1.45 -9.62 -12.79
C PRO A 127 -1.18 -9.53 -11.28
N GLU A 128 -0.74 -10.64 -10.69
CA GLU A 128 -0.25 -10.60 -9.31
C GLU A 128 1.18 -10.05 -9.28
N ILE A 129 1.49 -9.24 -8.27
CA ILE A 129 2.87 -8.87 -7.89
C ILE A 129 3.13 -9.42 -6.50
N SER A 130 4.27 -10.09 -6.36
CA SER A 130 4.72 -10.65 -5.10
C SER A 130 6.18 -10.28 -4.84
N GLY A 131 6.55 -10.17 -3.57
CA GLY A 131 7.93 -9.91 -3.18
C GLY A 131 8.15 -10.01 -1.69
N ARG A 132 9.27 -9.43 -1.23
CA ARG A 132 9.67 -9.43 0.17
C ARG A 132 10.09 -8.02 0.60
N LEU A 133 9.74 -7.65 1.83
CA LEU A 133 10.01 -6.37 2.43
C LEU A 133 10.81 -6.58 3.73
N GLU A 134 12.00 -6.02 3.77
CA GLU A 134 12.98 -6.19 4.85
C GLU A 134 12.82 -5.13 5.96
N GLY A 135 12.08 -4.04 5.71
CA GLY A 135 11.85 -2.97 6.67
C GLY A 135 11.17 -1.75 6.05
N LEU A 136 11.38 -0.59 6.67
CA LEU A 136 10.95 0.71 6.14
C LEU A 136 12.00 1.21 5.14
N TYR A 137 11.62 1.31 3.88
CA TYR A 137 12.50 1.69 2.78
C TYR A 137 12.54 3.20 2.55
N TYR A 138 13.69 3.66 2.05
CA TYR A 138 13.94 5.04 1.65
C TYR A 138 15.06 5.11 0.60
N LEU A 139 15.17 6.27 -0.06
CA LEU A 139 16.21 6.60 -1.02
C LEU A 139 17.38 7.29 -0.30
N ASP A 140 18.51 6.60 -0.22
CA ASP A 140 19.78 7.14 0.25
C ASP A 140 20.68 7.46 -0.95
N GLY A 141 20.65 8.72 -1.39
CA GLY A 141 21.31 9.16 -2.62
C GLY A 141 20.69 8.50 -3.85
N ASN A 142 21.39 7.54 -4.44
CA ASN A 142 20.93 6.77 -5.61
C ASN A 142 20.67 5.28 -5.27
N HIS A 143 20.62 4.94 -3.99
CA HIS A 143 20.42 3.57 -3.53
C HIS A 143 19.18 3.46 -2.66
N ILE A 144 18.43 2.37 -2.85
CA ILE A 144 17.34 2.02 -1.94
C ILE A 144 17.95 1.36 -0.71
N SER A 145 17.69 1.95 0.45
CA SER A 145 18.10 1.48 1.78
C SER A 145 16.86 1.18 2.63
N TRP A 146 17.03 0.49 3.76
CA TRP A 146 15.93 0.21 4.68
C TRP A 146 16.35 0.22 6.15
N VAL A 147 15.36 0.47 7.02
CA VAL A 147 15.46 0.33 8.47
C VAL A 147 14.59 -0.83 8.92
N SER A 148 15.22 -1.86 9.48
CA SER A 148 14.56 -3.03 10.09
C SER A 148 14.16 -2.77 11.52
#